data_AF-A0A5D4TIQ0-F1
#
_entry.id   AF-A0A5D4TIQ0-F1
#
_cell.length_a   1.000
_cell.length_b   1.000
_cell.length_c   1.000
_cell.angle_alpha   90.00
_cell.angle_beta   90.00
_cell.angle_gamma   90.00
#
_symmetry.space_group_name_H-M   'P 1'
#
loop_
_entity.id
_entity.type
_entity.pdbx_description
1 polymer ?
#
loop_
_entity_poly.entity_id
_entity_poly.type
_entity_poly.pdbx_seq_one_letter_code
_entity_poly.pdbx_strand_id
1 'polypeptide(L)'
;MSELLNCPECNGLYVKNMFKDTCDKCFREEEKKFEEVYAFLRKRENRAASIERVVEVTGVREKLIHKWVRKKRLQPAHFPNMGYPCDNCGKIIPKAKLCDECTSNLTQDLKKFASEQAFEEKKREAQQSTYYSK
;
A
#
# COMPACT_ATOMS: atom_id res chain seq x y z
N MET A 1 -13.68 24.13 -12.61
CA MET A 1 -14.34 24.86 -11.50
C MET A 1 -13.53 24.60 -10.25
N SER A 2 -13.07 25.66 -9.59
CA SER A 2 -12.25 25.57 -8.38
C SER A 2 -13.13 25.17 -7.20
N GLU A 3 -13.07 23.91 -6.76
CA GLU A 3 -13.80 23.45 -5.57
C GLU A 3 -13.09 23.98 -4.32
N LEU A 4 -13.81 24.75 -3.51
CA LEU A 4 -13.38 25.11 -2.16
C LEU A 4 -13.72 23.95 -1.23
N LEU A 5 -12.71 23.43 -0.54
CA LEU A 5 -12.83 22.33 0.40
C LEU A 5 -12.25 22.73 1.76
N ASN A 6 -12.71 22.04 2.81
CA ASN A 6 -12.11 22.13 4.12
C ASN A 6 -10.92 21.17 4.20
N CYS A 7 -9.80 21.64 4.71
CA CYS A 7 -8.61 20.83 4.90
C CYS A 7 -8.85 19.77 6.00
N PRO A 8 -8.54 18.48 5.76
CA PRO A 8 -8.78 17.43 6.76
C PRO A 8 -7.89 17.55 8.01
N GLU A 9 -6.78 18.29 7.95
CA GLU A 9 -5.83 18.41 9.07
C GLU A 9 -6.09 19.65 9.95
N CYS A 10 -6.41 20.81 9.34
CA CYS A 10 -6.58 22.07 10.07
C CYS A 10 -7.98 22.70 9.92
N ASN A 11 -8.87 22.05 9.17
CA ASN A 11 -10.22 22.53 8.83
C ASN A 11 -10.27 23.90 8.12
N GLY A 12 -9.13 24.41 7.65
CA GLY A 12 -9.05 25.65 6.89
C GLY A 12 -9.59 25.48 5.47
N LEU A 13 -10.26 26.52 4.96
CA LEU A 13 -10.74 26.58 3.58
C LEU A 13 -9.54 26.67 2.61
N TYR A 14 -9.54 25.82 1.58
CA TYR A 14 -8.55 25.87 0.51
C TYR A 14 -9.17 25.48 -0.83
N VAL A 15 -8.56 25.95 -1.92
CA VAL A 15 -8.92 25.52 -3.27
C VAL A 15 -8.29 24.16 -3.55
N LYS A 16 -9.12 23.16 -3.86
CA LYS A 16 -8.68 21.81 -4.20
C LYS A 16 -7.80 21.86 -5.44
N ASN A 17 -6.55 21.41 -5.29
CA ASN A 17 -5.62 21.23 -6.40
C ASN A 17 -5.45 19.73 -6.68
N MET A 18 -5.29 19.35 -7.95
CA MET A 18 -5.16 17.94 -8.36
C MET A 18 -3.92 17.24 -7.75
N PHE A 19 -2.93 18.00 -7.31
CA PHE A 19 -1.69 17.50 -6.73
C PHE A 19 -1.65 17.57 -5.19
N LYS A 20 -2.57 18.31 -4.55
CA LYS A 20 -2.52 18.59 -3.11
C LYS A 20 -3.85 18.24 -2.45
N ASP A 21 -3.78 17.28 -1.54
CA ASP A 21 -4.93 16.78 -0.75
C ASP A 21 -5.22 17.66 0.48
N THR A 22 -4.41 18.68 0.74
CA THR A 22 -4.45 19.53 1.94
C THR A 22 -4.18 20.99 1.60
N CYS A 23 -4.51 21.92 2.51
CA CYS A 23 -4.17 23.33 2.35
C CYS A 23 -2.65 23.55 2.28
N ASP A 24 -2.22 24.68 1.74
CA ASP A 24 -0.78 24.99 1.56
C ASP A 24 0.00 25.04 2.88
N LYS A 25 -0.64 25.44 3.98
CA LYS A 25 -0.01 25.47 5.31
C LYS A 25 0.35 24.05 5.76
N CYS A 26 -0.65 23.15 5.79
CA CYS A 26 -0.45 21.76 6.17
C CYS A 26 0.48 21.02 5.21
N PHE A 27 0.41 21.33 3.91
CA PHE A 27 1.33 20.75 2.93
C PHE A 27 2.78 21.13 3.24
N ARG A 28 3.07 22.41 3.51
CA ARG A 28 4.43 22.86 3.89
C ARG A 28 4.92 22.21 5.18
N GLU A 29 4.05 22.03 6.17
CA GLU A 29 4.40 21.33 7.41
C GLU A 29 4.71 19.84 7.15
N GLU A 30 3.94 19.17 6.29
CA GLU A 30 4.22 17.80 5.88
C GLU A 30 5.57 17.70 5.16
N GLU A 31 5.91 18.68 4.31
CA GLU A 31 7.21 18.72 3.64
C GLU A 31 8.38 18.93 4.59
N LYS A 32 8.27 19.83 5.57
CA LYS A 32 9.31 20.02 6.60
C LYS A 32 9.58 18.72 7.37
N LYS A 33 8.52 18.04 7.80
CA LYS A 33 8.63 16.73 8.48
C LYS A 33 9.24 15.67 7.58
N PHE A 34 8.91 15.67 6.29
CA PHE A 34 9.50 14.77 5.32
C PHE A 34 11.01 15.02 5.17
N GLU A 35 11.44 16.27 5.09
CA GLU A 35 12.86 16.63 5.01
C GLU A 35 13.65 16.19 6.24
N GLU A 36 13.10 16.39 7.45
CA GLU A 36 13.71 15.92 8.70
C GLU A 36 13.89 14.40 8.71
N VAL A 37 12.84 13.67 8.33
CA VAL A 37 12.87 12.21 8.21
C VAL A 37 13.89 11.78 7.16
N TYR A 38 13.89 12.40 5.98
CA TYR A 38 14.82 12.07 4.92
C TYR A 38 16.28 12.33 5.32
N ALA A 39 16.55 13.45 6.00
CA ALA A 39 17.87 13.78 6.52
C ALA A 39 18.34 12.76 7.58
N PHE A 40 17.43 12.31 8.45
CA PHE A 40 17.72 11.27 9.43
C PHE A 40 18.09 9.95 8.77
N LEU A 41 17.34 9.53 7.75
CA LEU A 41 17.50 8.26 7.05
C LEU A 41 18.69 8.22 6.09
N ARG A 42 19.11 9.38 5.57
CA ARG A 42 20.29 9.48 4.69
C ARG A 42 21.58 9.08 5.40
N LYS A 43 21.66 9.24 6.73
CA LYS A 43 22.80 8.82 7.55
C LYS A 43 23.00 7.31 7.45
N ARG A 44 24.23 6.85 7.20
CA ARG A 44 24.55 5.42 6.97
C ARG A 44 24.07 4.52 8.12
N GLU A 45 24.24 4.95 9.36
CA GLU A 45 23.84 4.24 10.58
C GLU A 45 22.33 4.02 10.66
N ASN A 46 21.54 4.92 10.07
CA ASN A 46 20.08 4.91 10.16
C ASN A 46 19.40 4.33 8.91
N ARG A 47 20.15 3.81 7.94
CA ARG A 47 19.56 3.22 6.72
C ARG A 47 18.72 1.98 7.01
N ALA A 48 19.04 1.27 8.08
CA ALA A 48 18.29 0.13 8.59
C ALA A 48 17.40 0.51 9.79
N ALA A 49 17.14 1.80 10.04
CA ALA A 49 16.25 2.20 11.13
C ALA A 49 14.83 1.65 10.90
N SER A 50 14.21 1.14 11.98
CA SER A 50 12.81 0.76 11.99
C SER A 50 11.91 1.99 11.92
N ILE A 51 10.66 1.81 11.47
CA ILE A 51 9.66 2.88 11.45
C ILE A 51 9.46 3.45 12.85
N GLU A 52 9.38 2.60 13.87
CA GLU A 52 9.29 2.98 15.28
C GLU A 52 10.41 3.95 15.69
N ARG A 53 11.66 3.63 15.30
CA ARG A 53 12.79 4.50 15.62
C ARG A 53 12.71 5.84 14.93
N VAL A 54 12.23 5.87 13.69
CA VAL A 54 12.02 7.12 12.96
C VAL A 54 10.96 7.96 13.65
N VAL A 55 9.84 7.35 14.08
CA VAL A 55 8.76 8.01 14.82
C VAL A 55 9.27 8.61 16.13
N GLU A 56 10.07 7.86 16.89
CA GLU A 56 10.66 8.33 18.14
C GLU A 56 11.57 9.55 17.95
N VAL A 57 12.42 9.53 16.92
CA VAL A 57 13.42 10.60 16.70
C VAL A 57 12.80 11.83 16.05
N THR A 58 11.89 11.63 15.09
CA THR A 58 11.34 12.72 14.28
C THR A 58 9.99 13.23 14.80
N GLY A 59 9.33 12.50 15.69
CA GLY A 59 7.99 12.83 16.19
C GLY A 59 6.90 12.74 15.11
N VAL A 60 7.20 12.17 13.94
CA VAL A 60 6.24 12.02 12.84
C VAL A 60 5.35 10.80 13.07
N ARG A 61 4.06 10.92 12.77
CA ARG A 61 3.10 9.80 12.86
C ARG A 61 3.44 8.71 11.84
N GLU A 62 3.38 7.44 12.24
CA GLU A 62 3.57 6.27 11.37
C GLU A 62 2.73 6.32 10.09
N LYS A 63 1.48 6.79 10.20
CA LYS A 63 0.56 6.96 9.07
C LYS A 63 1.14 7.85 7.95
N LEU A 64 1.89 8.90 8.29
CA LEU A 64 2.54 9.78 7.32
C LEU A 64 3.72 9.09 6.64
N ILE A 65 4.50 8.32 7.39
CA ILE A 65 5.62 7.54 6.85
C ILE A 65 5.08 6.52 5.82
N HIS A 66 4.03 5.77 6.18
CA HIS A 66 3.38 4.84 5.24
C HIS A 66 2.81 5.55 4.01
N LYS A 67 2.22 6.75 4.16
CA LYS A 67 1.74 7.57 3.03
C LYS A 67 2.87 7.93 2.07
N TRP A 68 4.04 8.31 2.57
CA TRP A 68 5.20 8.65 1.74
C TRP A 68 5.82 7.45 1.04
N VAL A 69 5.87 6.30 1.71
CA VAL A 69 6.31 5.04 1.10
C VAL A 69 5.33 4.61 -0.02
N ARG A 70 4.01 4.68 0.23
CA ARG A 70 2.97 4.39 -0.78
C ARG A 70 3.02 5.35 -1.98
N LYS A 71 3.26 6.66 -1.74
CA LYS A 71 3.45 7.67 -2.79
C LYS A 71 4.81 7.59 -3.49
N LYS A 72 5.66 6.60 -3.17
CA LYS A 72 7.03 6.42 -3.68
C LYS A 72 7.98 7.62 -3.42
N ARG A 73 7.65 8.49 -2.47
CA ARG A 73 8.53 9.60 -2.03
C ARG A 73 9.70 9.08 -1.20
N LEU A 74 9.47 8.05 -0.37
CA LEU A 74 10.50 7.24 0.26
C LEU A 74 10.64 5.96 -0.55
N GLN A 75 11.84 5.68 -1.07
CA GLN A 75 12.09 4.47 -1.85
C GLN A 75 12.57 3.33 -0.94
N PRO A 76 11.79 2.25 -0.80
CA PRO A 76 12.15 1.06 -0.02
C PRO A 76 13.45 0.41 -0.51
N ALA A 77 13.81 0.61 -1.79
CA ALA A 77 15.03 0.07 -2.39
C ALA A 77 16.32 0.57 -1.71
N HIS A 78 16.28 1.77 -1.12
CA HIS A 78 17.41 2.33 -0.38
C HIS A 78 17.35 2.04 1.11
N PHE A 79 16.21 1.52 1.59
CA PHE A 79 15.85 1.43 3.00
C PHE A 79 15.14 0.11 3.29
N PRO A 80 15.89 -0.96 3.62
CA PRO A 80 15.33 -2.31 3.73
C PRO A 80 14.21 -2.44 4.78
N ASN A 81 14.24 -1.61 5.84
CA ASN A 81 13.25 -1.64 6.94
C ASN A 81 12.11 -0.63 6.78
N MET A 82 12.07 0.13 5.67
CA MET A 82 10.95 1.03 5.35
C MET A 82 9.96 0.34 4.42
N GLY A 83 9.28 -0.65 4.98
CA GLY A 83 8.11 -1.25 4.36
C GLY A 83 6.82 -0.66 4.87
N TYR A 84 5.72 -1.25 4.45
CA TYR A 84 4.41 -1.06 5.06
C TYR A 84 3.80 -2.43 5.35
N PRO A 85 2.88 -2.52 6.31
CA PRO A 85 2.24 -3.79 6.62
C PRO A 85 1.44 -4.30 5.41
N CYS A 86 1.56 -5.61 5.15
CA CYS A 86 0.69 -6.35 4.25
C CYS A 86 -0.77 -6.18 4.69
N ASP A 87 -1.66 -5.85 3.76
CA ASP A 87 -3.09 -5.66 4.08
C ASP A 87 -3.76 -6.97 4.54
N ASN A 88 -3.18 -8.14 4.25
CA ASN A 88 -3.72 -9.45 4.63
C ASN A 88 -3.09 -10.07 5.89
N CYS A 89 -1.76 -10.01 6.02
CA CYS A 89 -1.04 -10.71 7.11
C CYS A 89 -0.24 -9.78 8.05
N GLY A 90 -0.19 -8.47 7.78
CA GLY A 90 0.56 -7.51 8.60
C GLY A 90 2.09 -7.57 8.47
N LYS A 91 2.66 -8.53 7.72
CA LYS A 91 4.11 -8.60 7.46
C LYS A 91 4.60 -7.30 6.81
N ILE A 92 5.75 -6.77 7.24
CA ILE A 92 6.34 -5.57 6.64
C ILE A 92 6.90 -5.93 5.27
N ILE A 93 6.40 -5.28 4.22
CA ILE A 93 6.84 -5.52 2.84
C ILE A 93 7.38 -4.21 2.26
N PRO A 94 8.50 -4.24 1.53
CA PRO A 94 9.00 -3.06 0.84
C PRO A 94 8.08 -2.61 -0.31
N LYS A 95 7.31 -3.51 -0.94
CA LYS A 95 6.54 -3.21 -2.17
C LYS A 95 5.30 -4.11 -2.29
N ALA A 96 4.30 -3.66 -3.06
CA ALA A 96 2.99 -4.32 -3.29
C ALA A 96 2.02 -4.35 -2.10
N LYS A 97 0.70 -4.38 -2.37
CA LYS A 97 -0.35 -4.34 -1.32
C LYS A 97 -0.36 -5.61 -0.45
N LEU A 98 0.01 -6.72 -1.05
CA LEU A 98 0.08 -8.04 -0.45
C LEU A 98 1.52 -8.53 -0.51
N CYS A 99 1.94 -9.33 0.48
CA CYS A 99 3.25 -9.96 0.43
C CYS A 99 3.26 -11.07 -0.62
N ASP A 100 4.45 -11.51 -1.02
CA ASP A 100 4.59 -12.58 -2.00
C ASP A 100 3.90 -13.87 -1.56
N GLU A 101 3.91 -14.17 -0.25
CA GLU A 101 3.19 -15.32 0.33
C GLU A 101 1.67 -15.19 0.18
N CYS A 102 1.09 -14.04 0.55
CA CYS A 102 -0.36 -13.82 0.41
C CYS A 102 -0.80 -13.81 -1.05
N THR A 103 0.03 -13.26 -1.94
CA THR A 103 -0.24 -13.24 -3.37
C THR A 103 -0.17 -14.65 -3.94
N SER A 104 0.85 -15.43 -3.56
CA SER A 104 1.01 -16.83 -3.96
C SER A 104 -0.19 -17.67 -3.53
N ASN A 105 -0.58 -17.59 -2.26
CA ASN A 105 -1.73 -18.33 -1.73
C ASN A 105 -3.02 -17.99 -2.49
N LEU A 106 -3.29 -16.69 -2.70
CA LEU A 106 -4.46 -16.26 -3.46
C LEU A 106 -4.46 -16.79 -4.89
N THR A 107 -3.31 -16.78 -5.57
CA THR A 107 -3.23 -17.34 -6.93
C THR A 107 -3.39 -18.85 -6.96
N GLN A 108 -2.98 -19.57 -5.91
CA GLN A 108 -3.21 -21.00 -5.80
C GLN A 108 -4.69 -21.32 -5.59
N ASP A 109 -5.37 -20.57 -4.72
CA ASP A 109 -6.80 -20.77 -4.46
C ASP A 109 -7.65 -20.49 -5.70
N LEU A 110 -7.33 -19.42 -6.45
CA LEU A 110 -7.99 -19.12 -7.72
C LEU A 110 -7.76 -20.23 -8.77
N LYS A 111 -6.56 -20.81 -8.83
CA LYS A 111 -6.26 -21.92 -9.75
C LYS A 111 -7.04 -23.18 -9.38
N LYS A 112 -7.12 -23.50 -8.08
CA LYS A 112 -7.91 -24.65 -7.60
C LYS A 112 -9.38 -24.48 -7.98
N PHE A 113 -9.96 -23.32 -7.68
CA PHE A 113 -11.35 -23.02 -8.02
C PHE A 113 -11.62 -23.14 -9.53
N ALA A 114 -10.75 -22.58 -10.38
CA ALA A 114 -10.89 -22.68 -11.83
C ALA A 114 -10.79 -24.13 -12.33
N SER A 115 -9.91 -24.94 -11.73
CA SER A 115 -9.76 -26.35 -12.08
C SER A 115 -10.97 -27.20 -11.68
N GLU A 116 -11.57 -26.91 -10.53
CA GLU A 116 -12.79 -27.56 -10.05
C GLU A 116 -13.97 -27.24 -10.97
N GLN A 117 -14.14 -25.96 -11.33
CA GLN A 117 -15.18 -25.55 -12.29
C GLN A 117 -15.02 -26.23 -13.66
N ALA A 118 -13.80 -26.27 -14.20
CA ALA A 118 -13.55 -26.93 -15.48
C ALA A 118 -13.80 -28.45 -15.42
N PHE A 119 -13.55 -29.08 -14.27
CA PHE A 119 -13.84 -30.50 -14.07
C PHE A 119 -15.36 -30.76 -13.97
N GLU A 120 -16.08 -29.91 -13.23
CA GLU A 120 -17.55 -29.98 -13.15
C GLU A 120 -18.22 -29.78 -14.50
N GLU A 121 -17.76 -28.81 -15.29
CA GLU A 121 -18.28 -28.54 -16.64
C GLU A 121 -18.08 -29.75 -17.56
N LYS A 122 -16.87 -30.31 -17.63
CA LYS A 122 -16.59 -31.53 -18.39
C LYS A 122 -17.43 -32.72 -17.95
N LYS A 123 -17.66 -32.86 -16.63
CA LYS A 123 -18.52 -33.92 -16.09
C LYS A 123 -19.97 -33.76 -16.53
N ARG A 124 -20.49 -32.52 -16.56
CA ARG A 124 -21.85 -32.22 -17.04
C ARG A 124 -21.99 -32.48 -18.55
N GLU A 125 -21.01 -32.09 -19.35
CA GLU A 125 -20.98 -32.35 -20.81
C GLU A 125 -20.97 -33.86 -21.10
N ALA A 126 -20.15 -34.64 -20.38
CA ALA A 126 -20.08 -36.09 -20.53
C ALA A 126 -21.39 -36.80 -20.12
N GLN A 127 -22.10 -36.28 -19.11
CA GLN A 127 -23.40 -36.80 -18.69
C GLN A 127 -24.52 -36.46 -19.69
N GLN A 128 -24.47 -35.30 -20.34
CA GLN A 128 -25.44 -34.96 -21.40
C GLN A 128 -25.24 -35.80 -22.66
N SER A 129 -23.99 -36.01 -23.11
CA SER A 129 -23.72 -36.78 -24.33
C SER A 129 -24.11 -38.26 -24.23
N THR A 130 -24.04 -38.85 -23.04
CA THR A 130 -24.48 -40.23 -22.77
C THR A 130 -26.00 -40.39 -22.71
N TYR A 131 -26.76 -39.31 -22.47
CA TYR A 131 -28.23 -39.35 -22.48
C TYR A 131 -28.83 -39.33 -23.89
N TYR A 132 -28.15 -38.70 -24.86
CA TYR A 132 -28.62 -38.61 -26.25
C TYR A 132 -28.29 -39.85 -27.13
N SER A 133 -27.63 -40.87 -26.59
CA SER A 133 -27.22 -42.07 -27.34
C SER A 133 -28.14 -43.29 -27.16
N LYS A 134 -29.36 -43.11 -26.66
CA LYS A 134 -30.40 -44.14 -26.53
C LYS A 134 -31.67 -43.70 -27.24
#